data_AF-A0A383B275-F1
#
_entry.id   AF-A0A383B275-F1
#
_cell.length_a   1.000
_cell.length_b   1.000
_cell.length_c   1.000
_cell.angle_alpha   90.00
_cell.angle_beta   90.00
_cell.angle_gamma   90.00
#
_symmetry.space_group_name_H-M   'P 1'
#
loop_
_entity.id
_entity.type
_entity.pdbx_description
1 polymer ?
#
loop_
_entity_poly.entity_id
_entity_poly.type
_entity_poly.pdbx_seq_one_letter_code
_entity_poly.pdbx_strand_id
1 'polypeptide(L)'
;SRNFPKARPSAGTFQGNDVLIGHKAMKITKPRNLGLLHSTYTLDGNHQWVVKPIIFFDLTNENKVLPEIESWRRVMNDLPAQQVFDEAQAKKSPEVLIAGNVYSPEGSTSTQLQAGFRIGSLAKSLVVSGNRIWHKKWLSYKSSRPAPFTSIPISWERAFGGKGDSENPMGQGALTEGDAGETLVALPNFENSDSRINKPKKQIATAGFGPISPTSVPRTCSDALFDQDYVDKEFPGLPKDTDFSRFN
;
A
#
# COMPACT_ATOMS: atom_id res chain seq x y z
N SER A 1 -7.67 23.20 29.68
CA SER A 1 -7.68 21.73 29.60
C SER A 1 -9.08 21.27 29.23
N ARG A 2 -9.29 20.75 28.03
CA ARG A 2 -10.56 20.08 27.65
C ARG A 2 -10.21 18.69 27.15
N ASN A 3 -10.64 17.68 27.90
CA ASN A 3 -10.45 16.27 27.60
C ASN A 3 -11.40 15.85 26.46
N PHE A 4 -10.85 15.42 25.33
CA PHE A 4 -11.59 14.66 24.33
C PHE A 4 -11.53 13.16 24.70
N PRO A 5 -12.65 12.42 24.68
CA PRO A 5 -12.62 10.98 24.88
C PRO A 5 -12.01 10.29 23.65
N LYS A 6 -10.98 9.47 23.88
CA LYS A 6 -10.40 8.58 22.87
C LYS A 6 -11.38 7.43 22.60
N ALA A 7 -12.07 7.46 21.45
CA ALA A 7 -12.74 6.28 20.93
C ALA A 7 -11.68 5.33 20.35
N ARG A 8 -11.54 4.14 20.95
CA ARG A 8 -10.81 3.02 20.33
C ARG A 8 -11.74 2.34 19.33
N PRO A 9 -11.30 1.98 18.12
CA PRO A 9 -12.08 1.07 17.29
C PRO A 9 -12.05 -0.32 17.94
N SER A 10 -13.20 -0.78 18.42
CA SER A 10 -13.37 -2.16 18.86
C SER A 10 -13.47 -3.06 17.63
N ALA A 11 -12.48 -3.90 17.40
CA ALA A 11 -12.61 -5.06 16.52
C ALA A 11 -13.59 -6.04 17.18
N GLY A 12 -14.87 -5.94 16.82
CA GLY A 12 -15.91 -6.86 17.28
C GLY A 12 -15.94 -8.12 16.43
N THR A 13 -15.56 -9.26 17.00
CA THR A 13 -15.93 -10.58 16.48
C THR A 13 -17.43 -10.79 16.68
N PHE A 14 -18.22 -10.75 15.60
CA PHE A 14 -19.61 -11.17 15.62
C PHE A 14 -19.68 -12.71 15.74
N GLN A 15 -19.94 -13.21 16.95
CA GLN A 15 -20.60 -14.50 17.16
C GLN A 15 -22.08 -14.21 17.45
N GLY A 16 -22.96 -14.96 16.81
CA GLY A 16 -24.32 -14.54 16.48
C GLY A 16 -25.22 -14.17 17.65
N ASN A 17 -26.24 -13.38 17.34
CA ASN A 17 -27.51 -13.31 18.06
C ASN A 17 -28.59 -12.86 17.08
N ASP A 18 -29.70 -13.59 17.05
CA ASP A 18 -30.84 -13.36 16.17
C ASP A 18 -31.42 -11.95 16.37
N VAL A 19 -31.71 -11.25 15.26
CA VAL A 19 -32.38 -9.95 15.27
C VAL A 19 -33.83 -10.15 14.84
N LEU A 20 -34.77 -9.87 15.73
CA LEU A 20 -36.21 -9.98 15.45
C LEU A 20 -36.74 -8.68 14.86
N ILE A 21 -37.13 -8.72 13.58
CA ILE A 21 -37.92 -7.67 12.93
C ILE A 21 -39.16 -8.35 12.32
N GLY A 22 -40.34 -8.14 12.93
CA GLY A 22 -41.66 -8.49 12.39
C GLY A 22 -41.90 -9.96 12.01
N HIS A 23 -42.44 -10.77 12.94
CA HIS A 23 -43.06 -12.10 12.75
C HIS A 23 -42.40 -13.17 11.84
N LYS A 24 -41.19 -12.95 11.35
CA LYS A 24 -40.39 -13.95 10.63
C LYS A 24 -38.96 -13.89 11.14
N ALA A 25 -38.50 -14.96 11.77
CA ALA A 25 -37.12 -15.04 12.23
C ALA A 25 -36.17 -14.99 11.01
N MET A 26 -35.37 -13.92 10.91
CA MET A 26 -34.34 -13.79 9.90
C MET A 26 -33.09 -14.50 10.41
N LYS A 27 -32.76 -15.64 9.81
CA LYS A 27 -31.52 -16.37 10.12
C LYS A 27 -30.40 -15.86 9.22
N ILE A 28 -29.42 -15.17 9.80
CA ILE A 28 -28.22 -14.73 9.08
C ILE A 28 -27.14 -15.81 9.22
N THR A 29 -26.67 -16.33 8.08
CA THR A 29 -25.58 -17.33 8.05
C THR A 29 -24.38 -16.74 7.31
N LYS A 30 -23.28 -16.48 8.04
CA LYS A 30 -22.00 -16.06 7.46
C LYS A 30 -21.10 -17.30 7.26
N PRO A 31 -20.67 -17.61 6.03
CA PRO A 31 -19.69 -18.67 5.78
C PRO A 31 -18.34 -18.40 6.50
N ARG A 32 -17.65 -19.45 6.95
CA ARG A 32 -16.36 -19.35 7.66
C ARG A 32 -15.18 -18.87 6.78
N ASN A 33 -15.36 -18.90 5.48
CA ASN A 33 -14.37 -18.58 4.44
C ASN A 33 -14.67 -17.25 3.74
N LEU A 34 -15.67 -16.50 4.21
CA LEU A 34 -16.05 -15.21 3.66
C LEU A 34 -15.86 -14.13 4.72
N GLY A 35 -14.87 -13.27 4.54
CA GLY A 35 -14.75 -12.04 5.32
C GLY A 35 -15.71 -10.96 4.84
N LEU A 36 -15.98 -9.99 5.70
CA LEU A 36 -16.84 -8.86 5.39
C LEU A 36 -16.25 -7.60 6.01
N LEU A 37 -15.88 -6.64 5.18
CA LEU A 37 -15.65 -5.26 5.61
C LEU A 37 -16.86 -4.42 5.27
N HIS A 38 -17.17 -3.46 6.13
CA HIS A 38 -18.19 -2.48 5.83
C HIS A 38 -17.81 -1.13 6.43
N SER A 39 -18.30 -0.07 5.80
CA SER A 39 -18.23 1.29 6.34
C SER A 39 -19.48 2.06 5.96
N THR A 40 -19.69 3.19 6.61
CA THR A 40 -20.72 4.16 6.24
C THR A 40 -20.09 5.53 6.16
N TYR A 41 -20.52 6.34 5.19
CA TYR A 41 -20.12 7.74 5.10
C TYR A 41 -21.27 8.57 4.54
N THR A 42 -21.25 9.88 4.76
CA THR A 42 -22.18 10.82 4.14
C THR A 42 -21.49 11.50 2.98
N LEU A 43 -22.15 11.61 1.82
CA LEU A 43 -21.70 12.38 0.67
C LEU A 43 -22.88 13.22 0.15
N ASP A 44 -22.71 14.54 0.09
CA ASP A 44 -23.75 15.47 -0.39
C ASP A 44 -25.11 15.25 0.31
N GLY A 45 -25.08 15.10 1.65
CA GLY A 45 -26.25 14.82 2.47
C GLY A 45 -26.82 13.40 2.39
N ASN A 46 -26.29 12.53 1.51
CA ASN A 46 -26.75 11.15 1.35
C ASN A 46 -25.89 10.17 2.14
N HIS A 47 -26.52 9.31 2.94
CA HIS A 47 -25.83 8.24 3.68
C HIS A 47 -25.54 7.05 2.77
N GLN A 48 -24.27 6.70 2.68
CA GLN A 48 -23.77 5.57 1.91
C GLN A 48 -23.42 4.43 2.86
N TRP A 49 -23.70 3.20 2.43
CA TRP A 49 -23.25 1.98 3.09
C TRP A 49 -22.40 1.18 2.10
N VAL A 50 -21.13 0.98 2.44
CA VAL A 50 -20.20 0.17 1.66
C VAL A 50 -20.10 -1.20 2.28
N VAL A 51 -20.23 -2.23 1.44
CA VAL A 51 -20.07 -3.63 1.83
C VAL A 51 -19.05 -4.28 0.90
N LYS A 52 -18.00 -4.87 1.48
CA LYS A 52 -16.93 -5.56 0.74
C LYS A 52 -16.79 -6.99 1.24
N PRO A 53 -17.22 -7.99 0.45
CA PRO A 53 -16.87 -9.38 0.73
C PRO A 53 -15.37 -9.61 0.49
N ILE A 54 -14.75 -10.39 1.37
CA ILE A 54 -13.34 -10.80 1.22
C ILE A 54 -13.28 -12.31 1.14
N ILE A 55 -12.57 -12.80 0.14
CA ILE A 55 -12.33 -14.22 -0.07
C ILE A 55 -10.82 -14.42 -0.13
N PHE A 56 -10.32 -15.36 0.65
CA PHE A 56 -8.94 -15.79 0.62
C PHE A 56 -8.84 -17.11 -0.12
N PHE A 57 -7.87 -17.24 -1.01
CA PHE A 57 -7.69 -18.46 -1.81
C PHE A 57 -6.21 -18.70 -2.11
N ASP A 58 -5.89 -19.95 -2.41
CA ASP A 58 -4.54 -20.38 -2.78
C ASP A 58 -4.30 -20.15 -4.28
N LEU A 59 -3.27 -19.37 -4.62
CA LEU A 59 -2.93 -19.09 -6.03
C LEU A 59 -2.41 -20.33 -6.79
N THR A 60 -1.96 -21.36 -6.07
CA THR A 60 -1.49 -22.63 -6.65
C THR A 60 -2.59 -23.69 -6.70
N ASN A 61 -3.72 -23.43 -6.04
CA ASN A 61 -4.89 -24.29 -6.04
C ASN A 61 -6.14 -23.43 -5.93
N GLU A 62 -6.63 -22.94 -7.07
CA GLU A 62 -7.75 -22.00 -7.16
C GLU A 62 -9.07 -22.52 -6.54
N ASN A 63 -9.24 -23.84 -6.42
CA ASN A 63 -10.40 -24.45 -5.78
C ASN A 63 -10.35 -24.41 -4.25
N LYS A 64 -9.21 -24.02 -3.67
CA LYS A 64 -8.98 -23.97 -2.23
C LYS A 64 -9.24 -22.57 -1.69
N VAL A 65 -10.47 -22.37 -1.23
CA VAL A 65 -10.84 -21.19 -0.44
C VAL A 65 -10.39 -21.40 1.01
N LEU A 66 -9.66 -20.42 1.54
CA LEU A 66 -9.05 -20.48 2.88
C LEU A 66 -10.01 -19.95 3.96
N PRO A 67 -9.94 -20.47 5.19
CA PRO A 67 -10.68 -19.92 6.33
C PRO A 67 -10.30 -18.46 6.62
N GLU A 68 -11.29 -17.62 6.93
CA GLU A 68 -11.11 -16.18 7.16
C GLU A 68 -10.10 -15.90 8.29
N ILE A 69 -10.25 -16.57 9.44
CA ILE A 69 -9.44 -16.32 10.64
C ILE A 69 -7.95 -16.59 10.40
N GLU A 70 -7.63 -17.69 9.73
CA GLU A 70 -6.23 -18.03 9.42
C GLU A 70 -5.64 -17.05 8.41
N SER A 71 -6.42 -16.68 7.41
CA SER A 71 -5.98 -15.81 6.34
C SER A 71 -5.71 -14.38 6.82
N TRP A 72 -6.55 -13.84 7.70
CA TRP A 72 -6.30 -12.55 8.33
C TRP A 72 -5.00 -12.53 9.14
N ARG A 73 -4.67 -13.62 9.86
CA ARG A 73 -3.39 -13.70 10.58
C ARG A 73 -2.20 -13.62 9.63
N ARG A 74 -2.28 -14.28 8.45
CA ARG A 74 -1.23 -14.21 7.42
C ARG A 74 -1.09 -12.78 6.88
N VAL A 75 -2.20 -12.19 6.44
CA VAL A 75 -2.22 -10.82 5.91
C VAL A 75 -1.65 -9.81 6.91
N MET A 76 -2.09 -9.85 8.16
CA MET A 76 -1.63 -8.90 9.18
C MET A 76 -0.15 -9.09 9.58
N ASN A 77 0.42 -10.28 9.38
CA ASN A 77 1.85 -10.52 9.60
C ASN A 77 2.72 -10.01 8.45
N ASP A 78 2.20 -10.04 7.21
CA ASP A 78 2.96 -9.68 6.01
C ASP A 78 2.76 -8.22 5.58
N LEU A 79 1.71 -7.55 6.07
CA LEU A 79 1.50 -6.12 5.84
C LEU A 79 2.53 -5.29 6.62
N PRO A 80 3.13 -4.25 5.99
CA PRO A 80 3.97 -3.30 6.70
C PRO A 80 3.25 -2.67 7.90
N ALA A 81 4.01 -2.36 8.95
CA ALA A 81 3.46 -1.69 10.12
C ALA A 81 2.76 -0.38 9.71
N GLN A 82 1.59 -0.11 10.30
CA GLN A 82 0.75 1.07 10.02
C GLN A 82 0.07 1.08 8.64
N GLN A 83 0.25 0.03 7.83
CA GLN A 83 -0.46 -0.09 6.57
C GLN A 83 -1.86 -0.67 6.77
N VAL A 84 -2.87 0.05 6.27
CA VAL A 84 -4.26 -0.42 6.25
C VAL A 84 -4.43 -1.36 5.06
N PHE A 85 -5.00 -2.55 5.28
CA PHE A 85 -5.33 -3.50 4.22
C PHE A 85 -6.34 -2.91 3.22
N ASP A 86 -7.45 -2.37 3.75
CA ASP A 86 -8.50 -1.71 2.98
C ASP A 86 -9.28 -0.79 3.93
N GLU A 87 -9.56 0.45 3.51
CA GLU A 87 -10.27 1.46 4.32
C GLU A 87 -11.81 1.26 4.35
N ALA A 88 -12.29 0.18 3.72
CA ALA A 88 -13.70 -0.13 3.50
C ALA A 88 -14.48 0.99 2.78
N GLN A 89 -13.79 1.86 2.04
CA GLN A 89 -14.37 2.95 1.25
C GLN A 89 -14.67 2.52 -0.18
N ALA A 90 -15.59 3.21 -0.86
CA ALA A 90 -15.80 3.00 -2.28
C ALA A 90 -14.50 3.30 -3.05
N LYS A 91 -14.17 2.46 -4.04
CA LYS A 91 -12.97 2.63 -4.87
C LYS A 91 -13.42 2.93 -6.30
N LYS A 92 -12.72 3.86 -6.95
CA LYS A 92 -13.01 4.23 -8.34
C LYS A 92 -12.61 3.15 -9.33
N SER A 93 -11.52 2.43 -9.01
CA SER A 93 -10.95 1.39 -9.89
C SER A 93 -10.69 0.09 -9.12
N PRO A 94 -10.60 -1.07 -9.81
CA PRO A 94 -9.98 -2.26 -9.22
C PRO A 94 -8.48 -2.03 -9.03
N GLU A 95 -7.87 -2.73 -8.08
CA GLU A 95 -6.43 -2.66 -7.83
C GLU A 95 -5.85 -4.05 -7.53
N VAL A 96 -4.52 -4.16 -7.67
CA VAL A 96 -3.77 -5.37 -7.34
C VAL A 96 -2.55 -4.96 -6.52
N LEU A 97 -2.46 -5.53 -5.32
CA LEU A 97 -1.40 -5.28 -4.36
C LEU A 97 -0.61 -6.57 -4.14
N ILE A 98 0.71 -6.47 -4.07
CA ILE A 98 1.60 -7.61 -3.83
C ILE A 98 2.49 -7.27 -2.64
N ALA A 99 2.49 -8.14 -1.64
CA ALA A 99 3.37 -8.09 -0.48
C ALA A 99 4.24 -9.35 -0.43
N GLY A 100 5.40 -9.27 0.23
CA GLY A 100 6.33 -10.38 0.38
C GLY A 100 7.72 -10.06 -0.14
N ASN A 101 8.40 -11.07 -0.72
CA ASN A 101 9.77 -10.95 -1.19
C ASN A 101 9.87 -11.33 -2.68
N VAL A 102 10.79 -10.67 -3.38
CA VAL A 102 11.28 -11.13 -4.68
C VAL A 102 12.44 -12.10 -4.44
N TYR A 103 12.30 -13.34 -4.90
CA TYR A 103 13.32 -14.37 -4.79
C TYR A 103 14.11 -14.54 -6.09
N SER A 104 15.40 -14.83 -5.98
CA SER A 104 16.19 -15.29 -7.11
C SER A 104 15.80 -16.73 -7.51
N PRO A 105 15.99 -17.12 -8.78
CA PRO A 105 15.67 -18.47 -9.23
C PRO A 105 16.54 -19.56 -8.60
N GLU A 106 15.91 -20.70 -8.29
CA GLU A 106 16.57 -21.99 -8.02
C GLU A 106 17.58 -21.97 -6.85
N GLY A 107 17.44 -21.05 -5.89
CA GLY A 107 18.33 -20.94 -4.74
C GLY A 107 19.72 -20.39 -5.05
N SER A 108 19.97 -19.97 -6.29
CA SER A 108 21.20 -19.29 -6.71
C SER A 108 21.16 -17.80 -6.36
N THR A 109 22.31 -17.13 -6.22
CA THR A 109 22.31 -15.67 -6.02
C THR A 109 22.16 -14.95 -7.36
N SER A 110 21.36 -13.88 -7.39
CA SER A 110 21.25 -12.95 -8.51
C SER A 110 21.76 -11.58 -8.10
N THR A 111 22.29 -10.79 -9.03
CA THR A 111 22.61 -9.36 -8.78
C THR A 111 21.51 -8.44 -9.30
N GLN A 112 20.79 -8.89 -10.33
CA GLN A 112 19.65 -8.20 -10.93
C GLN A 112 18.72 -9.22 -11.59
N LEU A 113 17.41 -8.99 -11.51
CA LEU A 113 16.40 -9.76 -12.23
C LEU A 113 15.18 -8.89 -12.53
N GLN A 114 14.25 -9.41 -13.33
CA GLN A 114 12.96 -8.80 -13.57
C GLN A 114 11.89 -9.56 -12.80
N ALA A 115 11.08 -8.84 -12.01
CA ALA A 115 9.97 -9.40 -11.24
C ALA A 115 8.66 -8.73 -11.63
N GLY A 116 7.55 -9.45 -11.59
CA GLY A 116 6.27 -8.92 -12.00
C GLY A 116 5.12 -9.90 -11.86
N PHE A 117 3.94 -9.43 -12.25
CA PHE A 117 2.72 -10.24 -12.30
C PHE A 117 1.93 -9.94 -13.56
N ARG A 118 1.02 -10.85 -13.91
CA ARG A 118 0.01 -10.65 -14.93
C ARG A 118 -1.31 -11.28 -14.49
N ILE A 119 -2.39 -10.50 -14.54
CA ILE A 119 -3.77 -10.94 -14.30
C ILE A 119 -4.62 -10.42 -15.45
N GLY A 120 -5.06 -11.33 -16.33
CA GLY A 120 -5.72 -10.93 -17.58
C GLY A 120 -4.84 -10.00 -18.42
N SER A 121 -5.33 -8.80 -18.71
CA SER A 121 -4.61 -7.73 -19.42
C SER A 121 -3.76 -6.84 -18.50
N LEU A 122 -3.95 -6.91 -17.17
CA LEU A 122 -3.16 -6.14 -16.22
C LEU A 122 -1.80 -6.82 -16.04
N ALA A 123 -0.72 -6.10 -16.32
CA ALA A 123 0.63 -6.57 -16.09
C ALA A 123 1.48 -5.44 -15.49
N LYS A 124 2.33 -5.79 -14.54
CA LYS A 124 3.36 -4.89 -14.01
C LYS A 124 4.65 -5.66 -13.88
N SER A 125 5.75 -5.03 -14.28
CA SER A 125 7.07 -5.60 -14.14
C SER A 125 8.10 -4.54 -13.79
N LEU A 126 8.99 -4.87 -12.85
CA LEU A 126 10.03 -4.01 -12.32
C LEU A 126 11.39 -4.71 -12.45
N VAL A 127 12.42 -3.91 -12.64
CA VAL A 127 13.81 -4.35 -12.49
C VAL A 127 14.13 -4.33 -11.00
N VAL A 128 14.59 -5.47 -10.49
CA VAL A 128 15.00 -5.65 -9.10
C VAL A 128 16.51 -5.84 -9.07
N SER A 129 17.20 -4.92 -8.41
CA SER A 129 18.65 -4.96 -8.25
C SER A 129 19.01 -5.20 -6.79
N GLY A 130 20.10 -5.93 -6.56
CA GLY A 130 20.72 -6.02 -5.25
C GLY A 130 21.10 -4.67 -4.69
N ASN A 131 21.41 -4.63 -3.39
CA ASN A 131 21.78 -3.38 -2.71
C ASN A 131 22.94 -2.69 -3.45
N ARG A 132 22.78 -1.38 -3.65
CA ARG A 132 23.75 -0.52 -4.32
C ARG A 132 23.89 0.78 -3.53
N ILE A 133 25.05 1.40 -3.63
CA ILE A 133 25.32 2.72 -3.05
C ILE A 133 26.01 3.62 -4.07
N TRP A 134 25.91 4.93 -3.86
CA TRP A 134 26.79 5.88 -4.53
C TRP A 134 28.17 5.89 -3.87
N HIS A 135 29.22 5.67 -4.65
CA HIS A 135 30.60 5.89 -4.23
C HIS A 135 31.11 7.22 -4.78
N LYS A 136 31.60 8.09 -3.89
CA LYS A 136 32.34 9.28 -4.29
C LYS A 136 33.67 8.86 -4.93
N LYS A 137 33.93 9.36 -6.14
CA LYS A 137 35.18 9.21 -6.89
C LYS A 137 35.61 10.56 -7.39
N TRP A 138 36.60 11.16 -6.73
CA TRP A 138 37.11 12.50 -7.04
C TRP A 138 35.96 13.52 -7.15
N LEU A 139 35.67 13.98 -8.37
CA LEU A 139 34.66 14.98 -8.70
C LEU A 139 33.30 14.37 -9.12
N SER A 140 33.13 13.06 -9.02
CA SER A 140 31.92 12.35 -9.49
C SER A 140 31.43 11.32 -8.47
N TYR A 141 30.19 10.87 -8.62
CA TYR A 141 29.68 9.70 -7.93
C TYR A 141 29.44 8.58 -8.94
N LYS A 142 29.81 7.35 -8.59
CA LYS A 142 29.52 6.16 -9.39
C LYS A 142 28.75 5.15 -8.55
N SER A 143 27.75 4.54 -9.17
CA SER A 143 27.01 3.45 -8.55
C SER A 143 27.94 2.27 -8.32
N SER A 144 27.81 1.61 -7.17
CA SER A 144 28.43 0.31 -6.93
C SER A 144 27.85 -0.73 -7.89
N ARG A 145 28.56 -1.86 -8.04
CA ARG A 145 27.91 -3.06 -8.60
C ARG A 145 26.78 -3.50 -7.64
N PRO A 146 25.65 -4.03 -8.14
CA PRO A 146 24.63 -4.60 -7.27
C PRO A 146 25.20 -5.79 -6.49
N ALA A 147 24.94 -5.83 -5.18
CA ALA A 147 25.29 -6.97 -4.35
C ALA A 147 24.48 -8.22 -4.76
N PRO A 148 25.06 -9.43 -4.73
CA PRO A 148 24.28 -10.66 -4.90
C PRO A 148 23.20 -10.79 -3.82
N PHE A 149 22.03 -11.30 -4.18
CA PHE A 149 20.92 -11.57 -3.26
C PHE A 149 20.21 -12.88 -3.60
N THR A 150 19.60 -13.50 -2.60
CA THR A 150 18.64 -14.60 -2.75
C THR A 150 17.19 -14.14 -2.61
N SER A 151 16.96 -13.09 -1.83
CA SER A 151 15.66 -12.45 -1.68
C SER A 151 15.77 -10.96 -1.39
N ILE A 152 14.84 -10.15 -1.90
CA ILE A 152 14.66 -8.74 -1.55
C ILE A 152 13.21 -8.50 -1.12
N PRO A 153 12.94 -7.97 0.08
CA PRO A 153 11.58 -7.66 0.50
C PRO A 153 11.02 -6.51 -0.33
N ILE A 154 9.76 -6.64 -0.71
CA ILE A 154 8.98 -5.58 -1.35
C ILE A 154 8.66 -4.53 -0.29
N SER A 155 9.15 -3.31 -0.47
CA SER A 155 8.80 -2.19 0.40
C SER A 155 9.11 -0.85 -0.29
N TRP A 156 8.40 0.21 0.11
CA TRP A 156 8.58 1.54 -0.46
C TRP A 156 9.89 2.20 -0.01
N GLU A 157 10.43 1.84 1.14
CA GLU A 157 11.76 2.26 1.60
C GLU A 157 12.88 1.81 0.65
N ARG A 158 12.62 0.75 -0.13
CA ARG A 158 13.55 0.23 -1.14
C ARG A 158 13.29 0.76 -2.54
N ALA A 159 12.23 1.55 -2.75
CA ALA A 159 11.94 2.23 -4.00
C ALA A 159 12.63 3.60 -4.08
N PHE A 160 12.58 4.22 -5.25
CA PHE A 160 13.13 5.58 -5.41
C PHE A 160 12.38 6.58 -4.53
N GLY A 161 13.07 7.60 -4.03
CA GLY A 161 12.51 8.67 -3.22
C GLY A 161 13.52 9.16 -2.18
N GLY A 162 13.00 9.61 -1.03
CA GLY A 162 13.77 10.07 0.11
C GLY A 162 13.26 11.37 0.71
N LYS A 163 13.95 11.90 1.71
CA LYS A 163 13.55 13.14 2.39
C LYS A 163 13.37 14.28 1.37
N GLY A 164 12.17 14.84 1.31
CA GLY A 164 11.80 15.91 0.36
C GLY A 164 11.16 15.42 -0.94
N ASP A 165 11.12 14.11 -1.18
CA ASP A 165 10.30 13.52 -2.24
C ASP A 165 8.83 13.48 -1.81
N SER A 166 7.95 14.03 -2.65
CA SER A 166 6.52 14.13 -2.36
C SER A 166 5.79 12.79 -2.54
N GLU A 167 6.24 11.94 -3.44
CA GLU A 167 5.60 10.64 -3.71
C GLU A 167 6.02 9.59 -2.68
N ASN A 168 7.31 9.53 -2.37
CA ASN A 168 7.89 8.52 -1.50
C ASN A 168 8.94 9.10 -0.54
N PRO A 169 8.51 9.80 0.52
CA PRO A 169 9.43 10.43 1.48
C PRO A 169 10.27 9.42 2.29
N MET A 170 9.84 8.15 2.36
CA MET A 170 10.54 7.06 3.06
C MET A 170 11.51 6.29 2.15
N GLY A 171 11.51 6.57 0.84
CA GLY A 171 12.34 5.90 -0.15
C GLY A 171 13.82 6.21 -0.07
N GLN A 172 14.57 5.72 -1.05
CA GLN A 172 16.02 5.89 -1.16
C GLN A 172 16.43 6.30 -2.58
N GLY A 173 17.63 6.85 -2.73
CA GLY A 173 18.22 7.16 -4.05
C GLY A 173 18.25 8.64 -4.41
N ALA A 174 17.43 9.49 -3.78
CA ALA A 174 17.61 10.93 -3.83
C ALA A 174 18.89 11.31 -3.09
N LEU A 175 19.83 11.98 -3.76
CA LEU A 175 21.10 12.37 -3.14
C LEU A 175 20.85 13.36 -1.99
N THR A 176 21.03 12.91 -0.75
CA THR A 176 21.03 13.75 0.45
C THR A 176 22.45 13.89 0.98
N GLU A 177 22.84 15.11 1.34
CA GLU A 177 24.11 15.37 2.05
C GLU A 177 23.86 15.28 3.56
N GLY A 178 24.72 14.55 4.27
CA GLY A 178 24.73 14.55 5.74
C GLY A 178 25.44 15.79 6.28
N ASP A 179 25.24 16.09 7.55
CA ASP A 179 25.75 17.31 8.21
C ASP A 179 27.29 17.37 8.23
N ALA A 180 27.99 16.23 8.09
CA ALA A 180 29.46 16.16 8.04
C ALA A 180 30.00 15.99 6.59
N GLY A 181 29.17 16.23 5.57
CA GLY A 181 29.58 16.20 4.15
C GLY A 181 29.79 14.78 3.59
N GLU A 182 29.39 13.76 4.33
CA GLU A 182 29.28 12.39 3.85
C GLU A 182 28.09 12.24 2.88
N THR A 183 28.28 11.44 1.84
CA THR A 183 27.24 11.19 0.84
C THR A 183 27.33 9.73 0.40
N LEU A 184 26.84 8.84 1.27
CA LEU A 184 26.59 7.44 0.93
C LEU A 184 25.09 7.23 0.92
N VAL A 185 24.50 7.39 -0.25
CA VAL A 185 23.05 7.22 -0.45
C VAL A 185 22.81 5.86 -1.08
N ALA A 186 21.98 5.06 -0.42
CA ALA A 186 21.48 3.81 -0.94
C ALA A 186 20.68 4.06 -2.22
N LEU A 187 20.86 3.20 -3.21
CA LEU A 187 20.14 3.25 -4.48
C LEU A 187 18.91 2.33 -4.40
N PRO A 188 17.80 2.68 -5.09
CA PRO A 188 16.58 1.88 -5.06
C PRO A 188 16.85 0.45 -5.50
N ASN A 189 16.20 -0.53 -4.87
CA ASN A 189 16.20 -1.91 -5.35
C ASN A 189 15.18 -2.10 -6.48
N PHE A 190 14.07 -1.37 -6.44
CA PHE A 190 12.96 -1.47 -7.39
C PHE A 190 12.92 -0.27 -8.34
N GLU A 191 12.99 -0.53 -9.64
CA GLU A 191 12.97 0.50 -10.68
C GLU A 191 12.11 0.05 -11.87
N ASN A 192 11.53 1.01 -12.61
CA ASN A 192 10.95 0.71 -13.92
C ASN A 192 12.08 0.40 -14.93
N SER A 193 11.83 -0.48 -15.90
CA SER A 193 12.85 -0.87 -16.89
C SER A 193 13.29 0.28 -17.78
N ASP A 194 12.38 1.20 -18.08
CA ASP A 194 12.57 2.39 -18.92
C ASP A 194 13.14 3.60 -18.15
N SER A 195 13.02 3.60 -16.82
CA SER A 195 13.40 4.73 -15.97
C SER A 195 14.24 4.28 -14.79
N ARG A 196 15.54 4.08 -15.05
CA ARG A 196 16.54 3.76 -14.02
C ARG A 196 17.41 4.95 -13.63
N ILE A 197 17.82 4.99 -12.37
CA ILE A 197 18.79 5.96 -11.87
C ILE A 197 20.20 5.56 -12.32
N ASN A 198 20.91 6.49 -12.93
CA ASN A 198 22.28 6.30 -13.42
C ASN A 198 23.22 7.46 -13.04
N LYS A 199 22.69 8.49 -12.38
CA LYS A 199 23.43 9.62 -11.81
C LYS A 199 22.72 10.14 -10.55
N PRO A 200 23.44 10.70 -9.55
CA PRO A 200 22.87 11.03 -8.24
C PRO A 200 21.70 12.01 -8.21
N LYS A 201 21.64 12.94 -9.16
CA LYS A 201 20.61 14.00 -9.22
C LYS A 201 19.50 13.69 -10.24
N LYS A 202 19.45 12.46 -10.78
CA LYS A 202 18.38 12.07 -11.68
C LYS A 202 17.15 11.72 -10.85
N GLN A 203 16.06 12.44 -11.11
CA GLN A 203 14.73 12.06 -10.66
C GLN A 203 14.18 10.95 -11.56
N ILE A 204 13.61 9.92 -10.95
CA ILE A 204 12.86 8.86 -11.63
C ILE A 204 11.53 8.66 -10.92
N ALA A 205 10.55 8.06 -11.58
CA ALA A 205 9.30 7.72 -10.94
C ALA A 205 9.52 6.66 -9.85
N THR A 206 8.84 6.81 -8.72
CA THR A 206 8.80 5.77 -7.68
C THR A 206 8.19 4.50 -8.26
N ALA A 207 8.86 3.36 -8.05
CA ALA A 207 8.40 2.08 -8.56
C ALA A 207 8.44 1.03 -7.44
N GLY A 208 7.31 0.36 -7.22
CA GLY A 208 7.19 -0.67 -6.19
C GLY A 208 5.96 -1.53 -6.41
N PHE A 209 5.80 -2.50 -5.53
CA PHE A 209 4.53 -3.20 -5.34
C PHE A 209 4.01 -2.91 -3.94
N GLY A 210 2.76 -3.29 -3.70
CA GLY A 210 2.13 -3.10 -2.40
C GLY A 210 1.33 -1.82 -2.31
N PRO A 211 0.66 -1.59 -1.17
CA PRO A 211 -0.27 -0.47 -1.02
C PRO A 211 0.52 0.82 -0.82
N ILE A 212 -0.02 1.94 -1.30
CA ILE A 212 0.53 3.28 -1.03
C ILE A 212 -0.18 3.89 0.18
N SER A 213 0.53 4.74 0.94
CA SER A 213 -0.06 5.38 2.13
C SER A 213 -1.28 6.22 1.76
N PRO A 214 -2.37 6.24 2.56
CA PRO A 214 -3.48 7.16 2.38
C PRO A 214 -3.08 8.64 2.40
N THR A 215 -1.92 8.96 3.00
CA THR A 215 -1.35 10.32 3.06
C THR A 215 -0.35 10.62 1.93
N SER A 216 -0.11 9.66 1.02
CA SER A 216 0.83 9.87 -0.08
C SER A 216 0.24 10.85 -1.11
N VAL A 217 1.10 11.67 -1.71
CA VAL A 217 0.69 12.68 -2.71
C VAL A 217 -0.13 12.11 -3.87
N PRO A 218 0.18 10.93 -4.43
CA PRO A 218 -0.68 10.30 -5.44
C PRO A 218 -2.13 10.08 -5.00
N ARG A 219 -2.39 9.95 -3.69
CA ARG A 219 -3.73 9.79 -3.09
C ARG A 219 -4.31 11.06 -2.50
N THR A 220 -3.49 12.07 -2.21
CA THR A 220 -3.95 13.33 -1.62
C THR A 220 -4.11 14.45 -2.64
N CYS A 221 -3.52 14.36 -3.84
CA CYS A 221 -3.70 15.36 -4.91
C CYS A 221 -5.15 15.48 -5.41
N SER A 222 -6.07 14.63 -4.95
CA SER A 222 -7.50 14.93 -4.98
C SER A 222 -7.83 15.88 -3.82
N ASP A 223 -7.39 17.14 -3.96
CA ASP A 223 -7.55 18.18 -2.95
C ASP A 223 -9.02 18.59 -2.81
N ALA A 224 -9.80 17.80 -2.08
CA ALA A 224 -10.95 18.37 -1.41
C ALA A 224 -10.42 19.26 -0.28
N LEU A 225 -10.60 20.57 -0.41
CA LEU A 225 -10.16 21.55 0.59
C LEU A 225 -10.95 21.33 1.88
N PHE A 226 -10.26 20.88 2.93
CA PHE A 226 -10.82 20.82 4.29
C PHE A 226 -10.79 22.21 4.94
N ASP A 227 -11.44 23.19 4.31
CA ASP A 227 -11.51 24.57 4.79
C ASP A 227 -12.67 24.77 5.80
N GLN A 228 -12.87 26.01 6.24
CA GLN A 228 -13.93 26.33 7.19
C GLN A 228 -15.33 26.09 6.60
N ASP A 229 -15.49 26.30 5.29
CA ASP A 229 -16.76 26.07 4.59
C ASP A 229 -17.14 24.59 4.62
N TYR A 230 -16.18 23.68 4.39
CA TYR A 230 -16.36 22.24 4.59
C TYR A 230 -16.76 21.92 6.04
N VAL A 231 -16.06 22.50 7.02
CA VAL A 231 -16.34 22.26 8.46
C VAL A 231 -17.76 22.68 8.82
N ASP A 232 -18.23 23.79 8.26
CA ASP A 232 -19.55 24.36 8.60
C ASP A 232 -20.70 23.65 7.87
N LYS A 233 -20.47 23.14 6.66
CA LYS A 233 -21.55 22.68 5.75
C LYS A 233 -21.57 21.17 5.49
N GLU A 234 -20.42 20.52 5.54
CA GLU A 234 -20.26 19.15 5.03
C GLU A 234 -19.76 18.17 6.10
N PHE A 235 -18.92 18.62 7.03
CA PHE A 235 -18.47 17.80 8.16
C PHE A 235 -19.67 17.26 8.97
N PRO A 236 -19.67 15.97 9.38
CA PRO A 236 -18.60 14.97 9.29
C PRO A 236 -18.62 14.11 8.01
N GLY A 237 -19.37 14.51 6.99
CA GLY A 237 -19.40 13.84 5.68
C GLY A 237 -18.10 14.02 4.89
N LEU A 238 -17.97 13.26 3.80
CA LEU A 238 -16.93 13.50 2.82
C LEU A 238 -17.28 14.75 2.00
N PRO A 239 -16.27 15.55 1.59
CA PRO A 239 -16.46 16.64 0.66
C PRO A 239 -17.20 16.20 -0.61
N LYS A 240 -18.12 17.01 -1.10
CA LYS A 240 -18.97 16.73 -2.27
C LYS A 240 -18.18 16.35 -3.52
N ASP A 241 -17.00 16.92 -3.69
CA ASP A 241 -16.09 16.75 -4.82
C ASP A 241 -15.01 15.67 -4.58
N THR A 242 -15.16 14.84 -3.55
CA THR A 242 -14.22 13.76 -3.24
C THR A 242 -13.98 12.86 -4.47
N ASP A 243 -12.75 12.83 -4.99
CA ASP A 243 -12.34 11.83 -5.96
C ASP A 243 -12.04 10.51 -5.24
N PHE A 244 -12.90 9.50 -5.47
CA PHE A 244 -12.76 8.17 -4.88
C PHE A 244 -11.51 7.39 -5.35
N SER A 245 -10.73 7.93 -6.31
CA SER A 245 -9.39 7.43 -6.61
C SER A 245 -8.46 7.48 -5.39
N ARG A 246 -8.71 8.37 -4.42
CA ARG A 246 -7.94 8.46 -3.17
C ARG A 246 -8.01 7.22 -2.28
N PHE A 247 -8.99 6.34 -2.51
CA PHE A 247 -9.23 5.11 -1.74
C PHE A 247 -8.71 3.86 -2.46
N ASN A 248 -8.18 4.01 -3.67
CA ASN A 248 -7.31 3.03 -4.30
C ASN A 248 -5.95 3.11 -3.60
#